data_AF-A0A494R753-F1
#
_entry.id   AF-A0A494R753-F1
#
_cell.length_a   1.000
_cell.length_b   1.000
_cell.length_c   1.000
_cell.angle_alpha   90.00
_cell.angle_beta   90.00
_cell.angle_gamma   90.00
#
_symmetry.space_group_name_H-M   'P 1'
#
loop_
_entity.id
_entity.type
_entity.pdbx_description
1 polymer ?
#
loop_
_entity_poly.entity_id
_entity_poly.type
_entity_poly.pdbx_seq_one_letter_code
_entity_poly.pdbx_strand_id
1 'polypeptide(L)'
;MNPATEAGNRLTNTPSQCDDQRINLYVVSVSKFLLLYGFTAGGYMVYWSYRNWASYKAVTGASITPVVRGVLWPFFILPLFEVVQNGLDRSGRYYFWQPETRGLVIMGLVMFSVLVSTFFTRPSDEAYVLFANVALITVCCAMLVAAQRAINTLAGDPQGSLNKALNGINIAWMVVGALLMVAVVYAALTSQR
;
A
#
# COMPACT_ATOMS: atom_id res chain seq x y z
N MET A 1 -16.81 -52.63 -27.14
CA MET A 1 -15.94 -51.63 -26.47
C MET A 1 -16.04 -51.85 -24.97
N ASN A 2 -14.90 -52.02 -24.28
CA ASN A 2 -14.85 -52.36 -22.86
C ASN A 2 -14.87 -51.07 -22.00
N PRO A 3 -15.76 -50.91 -21.01
CA PRO A 3 -15.88 -49.69 -20.19
C PRO A 3 -14.60 -49.30 -19.42
N ALA A 4 -13.64 -50.21 -19.26
CA ALA A 4 -12.34 -49.90 -18.66
C ALA A 4 -11.44 -49.00 -19.53
N THR A 5 -11.65 -48.98 -20.85
CA THR A 5 -10.79 -48.22 -21.78
C THR A 5 -11.16 -46.72 -21.82
N GLU A 6 -12.40 -46.35 -21.49
CA GLU A 6 -12.82 -44.95 -21.38
C GLU A 6 -12.40 -44.30 -20.06
N ALA A 7 -12.35 -45.07 -18.97
CA ALA A 7 -11.92 -44.58 -17.66
C ALA A 7 -10.42 -44.20 -17.65
N GLY A 8 -9.58 -44.96 -18.36
CA GLY A 8 -8.14 -44.67 -18.50
C GLY A 8 -7.84 -43.39 -19.27
N ASN A 9 -8.66 -43.03 -20.26
CA ASN A 9 -8.47 -41.83 -21.07
C ASN A 9 -9.03 -40.53 -20.46
N ARG A 10 -9.89 -40.62 -19.43
CA ARG A 10 -10.37 -39.43 -18.69
C ARG A 10 -9.41 -38.96 -17.61
N LEU A 11 -8.50 -39.80 -17.14
CA LEU A 11 -7.56 -39.47 -16.07
C LEU A 11 -6.26 -38.81 -16.56
N THR A 12 -6.04 -38.70 -17.87
CA THR A 12 -4.77 -38.21 -18.44
C THR A 12 -4.87 -36.84 -19.14
N ASN A 13 -6.05 -36.22 -19.18
CA ASN A 13 -6.27 -34.92 -19.83
C ASN A 13 -6.81 -33.85 -18.86
N THR A 14 -6.40 -33.90 -17.60
CA THR A 14 -6.36 -32.65 -16.81
C THR A 14 -4.95 -32.13 -17.00
N PRO A 15 -4.73 -31.01 -17.73
CA PRO A 15 -3.47 -30.32 -17.56
C PRO A 15 -3.38 -30.07 -16.06
N SER A 16 -2.31 -30.54 -15.42
CA SER A 16 -1.89 -29.97 -14.15
C SER A 16 -1.68 -28.48 -14.43
N GLN A 17 -2.73 -27.68 -14.30
CA GLN A 17 -2.63 -26.26 -14.06
C GLN A 17 -1.92 -26.17 -12.71
N CYS A 18 -0.59 -26.29 -12.74
CA CYS A 18 0.23 -25.33 -12.05
C CYS A 18 -0.13 -23.98 -12.65
N ASP A 19 -1.33 -23.48 -12.33
CA ASP A 19 -1.68 -22.09 -12.51
C ASP A 19 -0.71 -21.39 -11.58
N ASP A 20 0.45 -21.03 -12.13
CA ASP A 20 1.40 -20.11 -11.56
C ASP A 20 0.70 -18.75 -11.54
N GLN A 21 -0.34 -18.67 -10.69
CA GLN A 21 -1.28 -17.58 -10.66
C GLN A 21 -0.53 -16.41 -10.06
N ARG A 22 0.15 -15.66 -10.94
CA ARG A 22 0.99 -14.55 -10.54
C ARG A 22 0.12 -13.57 -9.78
N ILE A 23 0.41 -13.42 -8.49
CA ILE A 23 -0.25 -12.44 -7.64
C ILE A 23 0.04 -11.07 -8.26
N ASN A 24 -0.99 -10.42 -8.79
CA ASN A 24 -0.87 -9.10 -9.37
C ASN A 24 -1.40 -8.08 -8.37
N LEU A 25 -0.49 -7.30 -7.79
CA LEU A 25 -0.80 -6.25 -6.82
C LEU A 25 -0.87 -4.88 -7.52
N TYR A 26 -1.13 -3.83 -6.75
CA TYR A 26 -1.33 -2.50 -7.32
C TYR A 26 0.01 -1.84 -7.70
N VAL A 27 0.35 -1.91 -8.99
CA VAL A 27 1.52 -1.27 -9.59
C VAL A 27 1.29 0.23 -9.74
N VAL A 28 2.27 1.02 -9.32
CA VAL A 28 2.32 2.48 -9.54
C VAL A 28 3.76 2.96 -9.55
N SER A 29 4.09 3.91 -10.43
CA SER A 29 5.43 4.50 -10.44
C SER A 29 5.75 5.16 -9.10
N VAL A 30 7.02 5.12 -8.69
CA VAL A 30 7.46 5.75 -7.44
C VAL A 30 7.17 7.25 -7.44
N SER A 31 7.36 7.95 -8.56
CA SER A 31 7.07 9.38 -8.68
C SER A 31 5.58 9.68 -8.43
N LYS A 32 4.68 8.92 -9.06
CA LYS A 32 3.23 9.09 -8.83
C LYS A 32 2.84 8.74 -7.40
N PHE A 33 3.43 7.70 -6.82
CA PHE A 33 3.22 7.34 -5.43
C PHE A 33 3.63 8.48 -4.49
N LEU A 34 4.82 9.06 -4.67
CA LEU A 34 5.34 10.15 -3.87
C LEU A 34 4.46 11.40 -3.96
N LEU A 35 4.03 11.77 -5.18
CA LEU A 35 3.14 12.92 -5.38
C LEU A 35 1.80 12.72 -4.67
N LEU A 36 1.15 11.57 -4.88
CA LEU A 36 -0.14 11.29 -4.24
C LEU A 36 -0.01 11.19 -2.72
N TYR A 37 1.02 10.52 -2.21
CA TYR A 37 1.25 10.42 -0.77
C TYR A 37 1.52 11.79 -0.15
N GLY A 38 2.42 12.58 -0.72
CA GLY A 38 2.80 13.90 -0.20
C GLY A 38 1.65 14.90 -0.24
N PHE A 39 1.00 15.08 -1.40
CA PHE A 39 -0.09 16.05 -1.57
C PHE A 39 -1.39 15.64 -0.88
N THR A 40 -1.48 14.44 -0.30
CA THR A 40 -2.61 14.02 0.54
C THR A 40 -2.23 13.86 2.01
N ALA A 41 -1.05 14.32 2.43
CA ALA A 41 -0.55 14.16 3.80
C ALA A 41 -0.57 12.69 4.30
N GLY A 42 -0.29 11.74 3.41
CA GLY A 42 -0.37 10.30 3.68
C GLY A 42 -1.76 9.68 3.52
N GLY A 43 -2.83 10.47 3.30
CA GLY A 43 -4.20 9.98 3.11
C GLY A 43 -4.37 9.00 1.94
N TYR A 44 -3.53 9.12 0.91
CA TYR A 44 -3.45 8.18 -0.21
C TYR A 44 -3.26 6.72 0.24
N MET A 45 -2.69 6.46 1.43
CA MET A 45 -2.48 5.11 1.95
C MET A 45 -3.76 4.28 2.08
N VAL A 46 -4.89 4.92 2.38
CA VAL A 46 -6.19 4.24 2.47
C VAL A 46 -6.54 3.63 1.11
N TYR A 47 -6.46 4.45 0.06
CA TYR A 47 -6.71 4.00 -1.31
C TYR A 47 -5.66 3.00 -1.78
N TRP A 48 -4.39 3.25 -1.50
CA TRP A 48 -3.29 2.37 -1.88
C TRP A 48 -3.44 0.97 -1.30
N SER A 49 -3.74 0.88 0.01
CA SER A 49 -3.98 -0.40 0.68
C SER A 49 -5.23 -1.09 0.12
N TYR A 50 -6.34 -0.35 -0.03
CA TYR A 50 -7.55 -0.86 -0.67
C TYR A 50 -7.27 -1.47 -2.04
N ARG A 51 -6.54 -0.76 -2.91
CA ARG A 51 -6.23 -1.23 -4.27
C ARG A 51 -5.40 -2.50 -4.27
N ASN A 52 -4.40 -2.61 -3.38
CA ASN A 52 -3.61 -3.83 -3.25
C ASN A 52 -4.46 -5.01 -2.81
N TRP A 53 -5.31 -4.85 -1.79
CA TRP A 53 -6.19 -5.91 -1.32
C TRP A 53 -7.30 -6.27 -2.31
N ALA A 54 -7.80 -5.30 -3.07
CA ALA A 54 -8.78 -5.53 -4.13
C ALA A 54 -8.17 -6.36 -5.26
N SER A 55 -6.96 -6.02 -5.72
CA SER A 55 -6.25 -6.82 -6.72
C SER A 55 -5.93 -8.22 -6.21
N TYR A 56 -5.44 -8.35 -4.97
CA TYR A 56 -5.19 -9.64 -4.33
C TYR A 56 -6.45 -10.51 -4.28
N LYS A 57 -7.59 -9.94 -3.87
CA LYS A 57 -8.88 -10.64 -3.84
C LYS A 57 -9.34 -11.08 -5.23
N ALA A 58 -9.19 -10.22 -6.23
CA ALA A 58 -9.61 -10.52 -7.60
C ALA A 58 -8.84 -11.71 -8.19
N VAL A 59 -7.57 -11.86 -7.84
CA VAL A 59 -6.74 -12.99 -8.28
C VAL A 59 -7.04 -14.23 -7.43
N THR A 60 -6.92 -14.14 -6.10
CA THR A 60 -6.93 -15.33 -5.23
C THR A 60 -8.32 -15.83 -4.83
N GLY A 61 -9.38 -15.04 -5.07
CA GLY A 61 -10.73 -15.35 -4.58
C GLY A 61 -10.89 -15.29 -3.06
N ALA A 62 -9.89 -14.76 -2.33
CA ALA A 62 -9.90 -14.74 -0.87
C ALA A 62 -11.14 -14.02 -0.29
N SER A 63 -11.73 -14.61 0.76
CA SER A 63 -12.87 -14.02 1.49
C SER A 63 -12.42 -12.87 2.41
N ILE A 64 -11.95 -11.79 1.81
CA ILE A 64 -11.52 -10.56 2.49
C ILE A 64 -12.37 -9.37 2.08
N THR A 65 -12.35 -8.32 2.90
CA THR A 65 -13.02 -7.04 2.60
C THR A 65 -11.96 -5.96 2.35
N PRO A 66 -11.63 -5.64 1.08
CA PRO A 66 -10.56 -4.69 0.76
C PRO A 66 -10.75 -3.30 1.36
N VAL A 67 -12.00 -2.84 1.47
CA VAL A 67 -12.33 -1.52 2.05
C VAL A 67 -11.91 -1.43 3.52
N VAL A 68 -12.22 -2.46 4.32
CA VAL A 68 -11.82 -2.53 5.73
C VAL A 68 -10.29 -2.51 5.85
N ARG A 69 -9.60 -3.27 4.99
CA ARG A 69 -8.13 -3.29 4.97
C ARG A 69 -7.50 -2.00 4.44
N GLY A 70 -8.25 -1.21 3.68
CA GLY A 70 -7.87 0.14 3.27
C GLY A 70 -7.96 1.14 4.42
N VAL A 71 -9.11 1.21 5.11
CA VAL A 71 -9.31 2.15 6.21
C VAL A 71 -8.42 1.83 7.41
N LEU A 72 -8.27 0.55 7.73
CA LEU A 72 -7.43 0.05 8.82
C LEU A 72 -6.04 -0.37 8.33
N TRP A 73 -5.53 0.27 7.27
CA TRP A 73 -4.27 -0.12 6.63
C TRP A 73 -3.07 -0.33 7.55
N PRO A 74 -2.88 0.41 8.68
CA PRO A 74 -1.72 0.18 9.54
C PRO A 74 -1.70 -1.23 10.12
N PHE A 75 -2.88 -1.82 10.38
CA PHE A 75 -3.01 -3.20 10.88
C PHE A 75 -2.82 -4.26 9.79
N PHE A 76 -3.02 -3.88 8.53
CA PHE A 76 -2.93 -4.79 7.38
C PHE A 76 -1.64 -4.62 6.57
N ILE A 77 -0.71 -3.76 7.00
CA ILE A 77 0.55 -3.53 6.28
C ILE A 77 1.47 -4.75 6.35
N LEU A 78 1.58 -5.39 7.52
CA LEU A 78 2.39 -6.60 7.71
C LEU A 78 1.87 -7.78 6.87
N PRO A 79 0.57 -8.16 6.95
CA PRO A 79 0.02 -9.18 6.05
C PRO A 79 0.19 -8.86 4.57
N LEU A 80 0.11 -7.59 4.18
CA LEU A 80 0.34 -7.20 2.79
C LEU A 80 1.78 -7.45 2.38
N PHE A 81 2.74 -7.13 3.25
CA PHE A 81 4.16 -7.32 2.99
C PHE A 81 4.53 -8.81 2.92
N GLU A 82 3.91 -9.65 3.75
CA GLU A 82 4.02 -11.11 3.64
C GLU A 82 3.52 -11.62 2.29
N VAL A 83 2.37 -11.13 1.80
CA VAL A 83 1.86 -11.48 0.46
C VAL A 83 2.87 -11.10 -0.62
N VAL A 84 3.49 -9.93 -0.52
CA VAL A 84 4.51 -9.47 -1.48
C VAL A 84 5.74 -10.37 -1.43
N GLN A 85 6.27 -10.66 -0.24
CA GLN A 85 7.46 -11.50 -0.07
C GLN A 85 7.21 -12.92 -0.59
N ASN A 86 6.11 -13.55 -0.17
CA ASN A 86 5.72 -14.88 -0.63
C ASN A 86 5.53 -14.92 -2.16
N GLY A 87 4.99 -13.86 -2.76
CA GLY A 87 4.88 -13.73 -4.21
C GLY A 87 6.25 -13.67 -4.90
N LEU A 88 7.19 -12.89 -4.34
CA LEU A 88 8.55 -12.77 -4.87
C LEU A 88 9.28 -14.12 -4.81
N ASP A 89 9.21 -14.80 -3.67
CA ASP A 89 9.84 -16.09 -3.43
C ASP A 89 9.31 -17.16 -4.41
N ARG A 90 7.99 -17.23 -4.59
CA ARG A 90 7.35 -18.15 -5.57
C ARG A 90 7.72 -17.84 -7.00
N SER A 91 7.89 -16.57 -7.35
CA SER A 91 8.29 -16.15 -8.70
C SER A 91 9.77 -16.38 -9.01
N GLY A 92 10.55 -16.90 -8.05
CA GLY A 92 12.00 -17.07 -8.17
C GLY A 92 12.78 -15.74 -8.19
N ARG A 93 12.12 -14.61 -7.91
CA ARG A 93 12.74 -13.29 -7.89
C ARG A 93 13.25 -13.00 -6.49
N TYR A 94 14.55 -13.18 -6.27
CA TYR A 94 15.17 -12.78 -5.02
C TYR A 94 15.24 -11.25 -4.93
N TYR A 95 14.34 -10.65 -4.13
CA TYR A 95 14.32 -9.22 -3.86
C TYR A 95 14.30 -9.01 -2.35
N PHE A 96 15.44 -8.64 -1.79
CA PHE A 96 15.59 -8.44 -0.35
C PHE A 96 15.24 -6.99 0.02
N TRP A 97 14.17 -6.80 0.80
CA TRP A 97 13.70 -5.48 1.20
C TRP A 97 13.26 -5.39 2.66
N GLN A 98 13.46 -6.45 3.46
CA GLN A 98 13.15 -6.49 4.91
C GLN A 98 11.66 -6.18 5.22
N PRO A 99 10.72 -7.01 4.73
CA PRO A 99 9.28 -6.78 4.90
C PRO A 99 8.87 -6.60 6.36
N GLU A 100 9.25 -7.51 7.25
CA GLU A 100 8.84 -7.49 8.66
C GLU A 100 9.31 -6.23 9.39
N THR A 101 10.61 -5.95 9.36
CA THR A 101 11.20 -4.77 10.01
C THR A 101 10.54 -3.48 9.52
N ARG A 102 10.34 -3.33 8.20
CA ARG A 102 9.70 -2.14 7.64
C ARG A 102 8.24 -2.02 8.06
N GLY A 103 7.49 -3.12 8.03
CA GLY A 103 6.09 -3.14 8.44
C GLY A 103 5.93 -2.72 9.90
N LEU A 104 6.77 -3.25 10.79
CA LEU A 104 6.78 -2.89 12.21
C LEU A 104 7.14 -1.43 12.44
N VAL A 105 8.15 -0.91 11.74
CA VAL A 105 8.53 0.51 11.85
C VAL A 105 7.40 1.41 11.35
N ILE A 106 6.78 1.10 10.20
CA ILE A 106 5.63 1.86 9.69
C ILE A 106 4.49 1.87 10.70
N MET A 107 4.12 0.70 11.22
CA MET A 107 3.06 0.58 12.24
C MET A 107 3.40 1.40 13.49
N GLY A 108 4.64 1.31 13.98
CA GLY A 108 5.12 2.08 15.13
C GLY A 108 5.09 3.59 14.88
N LEU A 109 5.50 4.07 13.70
CA LEU A 109 5.45 5.48 13.33
C LEU A 109 4.00 6.01 13.28
N VAL A 110 3.08 5.23 12.72
CA VAL A 110 1.65 5.60 12.69
C VAL A 110 1.07 5.63 14.10
N MET A 111 1.32 4.60 14.92
CA MET A 111 0.87 4.59 16.31
C MET A 111 1.44 5.78 17.09
N PHE A 112 2.72 6.09 16.90
CA PHE A 112 3.35 7.24 17.54
C PHE A 112 2.72 8.57 17.09
N SER A 113 2.37 8.72 15.81
CA SER A 113 1.66 9.93 15.32
C SER A 113 0.30 10.13 16.01
N VAL A 114 -0.43 9.04 16.25
CA VAL A 114 -1.71 9.06 16.97
C VAL A 114 -1.50 9.44 18.44
N LEU A 115 -0.47 8.87 19.09
CA LEU A 115 -0.13 9.21 20.48
C LEU A 115 0.25 10.70 20.60
N VAL A 116 1.12 11.22 19.73
CA VAL A 116 1.47 12.65 19.71
C VAL A 116 0.21 13.51 19.61
N SER A 117 -0.67 13.20 18.66
CA SER A 117 -1.91 13.96 18.45
C SER A 117 -2.92 13.83 19.61
N THR A 118 -2.85 12.74 20.38
CA THR A 118 -3.75 12.47 21.51
C THR A 118 -3.27 13.13 22.80
N PHE A 119 -1.95 13.17 23.04
CA PHE A 119 -1.37 13.70 24.27
C PHE A 119 -1.10 15.22 24.21
N PHE A 120 -0.87 15.77 23.01
CA PHE A 120 -0.58 17.18 22.79
C PHE A 120 -1.80 17.88 22.17
N THR A 121 -2.79 18.20 23.00
CA THR A 121 -4.08 18.77 22.58
C THR A 121 -4.22 20.26 22.87
N ARG A 122 -3.23 20.89 23.51
CA ARG A 122 -3.31 22.32 23.83
C ARG A 122 -3.05 23.14 22.57
N PRO A 123 -3.67 24.31 22.41
CA PRO A 123 -3.41 25.21 21.28
C PRO A 123 -1.92 25.58 21.13
N SER A 124 -1.20 25.72 22.26
CA SER A 124 0.25 25.95 22.28
C SER A 124 1.06 24.85 21.61
N ASP A 125 0.53 23.62 21.58
CA ASP A 125 1.24 22.43 21.13
C ASP A 125 1.07 22.21 19.62
N GLU A 126 0.15 22.91 18.97
CA GLU A 126 -0.25 22.67 17.57
C GLU A 126 0.92 22.74 16.59
N ALA A 127 1.83 23.71 16.75
CA ALA A 127 3.01 23.82 15.91
C ALA A 127 3.94 22.60 16.09
N TYR A 128 4.15 22.14 17.32
CA TYR A 128 4.97 20.97 17.62
C TYR A 128 4.35 19.70 17.04
N VAL A 129 3.03 19.52 17.19
CA VAL A 129 2.28 18.39 16.62
C VAL A 129 2.35 18.40 15.09
N LEU A 130 2.26 19.57 14.46
CA LEU A 130 2.40 19.72 13.01
C LEU A 130 3.80 19.28 12.55
N PHE A 131 4.87 19.80 13.15
CA PHE A 131 6.24 19.43 12.78
C PHE A 131 6.53 17.94 13.01
N ALA A 132 6.05 17.39 14.13
CA ALA A 132 6.17 15.97 14.43
C ALA A 132 5.47 15.11 13.37
N ASN A 133 4.24 15.44 13.01
CA ASN A 133 3.50 14.72 11.97
C ASN A 133 4.17 14.82 10.59
N VAL A 134 4.66 16.00 10.19
CA VAL A 134 5.40 16.17 8.92
C VAL A 134 6.65 15.28 8.91
N ALA A 135 7.41 15.23 10.00
CA ALA A 135 8.58 14.37 10.11
C ALA A 135 8.21 12.88 10.01
N LEU A 136 7.19 12.45 10.75
CA LEU A 136 6.71 11.06 10.76
C LEU A 136 6.18 10.62 9.38
N ILE A 137 5.39 11.47 8.73
CA ILE A 137 4.87 11.23 7.37
C ILE A 137 6.03 11.08 6.38
N THR A 138 7.06 11.92 6.48
CA THR A 138 8.25 11.87 5.61
C THR A 138 9.04 10.59 5.79
N VAL A 139 9.30 10.18 7.04
CA VAL A 139 10.01 8.91 7.34
C VAL A 139 9.18 7.71 6.87
N CYS A 140 7.86 7.72 7.14
CA CYS A 140 6.95 6.67 6.68
C CYS A 140 6.93 6.56 5.14
N CYS A 141 6.94 7.69 4.43
CA CYS A 141 7.03 7.72 2.97
C CYS A 141 8.27 6.98 2.45
N ALA A 142 9.44 7.23 3.05
CA ALA A 142 10.69 6.59 2.66
C ALA A 142 10.61 5.05 2.83
N MET A 143 9.98 4.58 3.90
CA MET A 143 9.78 3.14 4.13
C MET A 143 8.80 2.52 3.11
N LEU A 144 7.73 3.24 2.77
CA LEU A 144 6.71 2.80 1.81
C LEU A 144 7.22 2.76 0.36
N VAL A 145 8.18 3.60 -0.01
CA VAL A 145 8.80 3.55 -1.35
C VAL A 145 9.46 2.19 -1.61
N ALA A 146 10.11 1.59 -0.60
CA ALA A 146 10.69 0.26 -0.73
C ALA A 146 9.61 -0.81 -0.95
N ALA A 147 8.49 -0.73 -0.21
CA ALA A 147 7.35 -1.62 -0.39
C ALA A 147 6.73 -1.50 -1.79
N GLN A 148 6.56 -0.28 -2.31
CA GLN A 148 6.06 -0.07 -3.65
C GLN A 148 6.99 -0.66 -4.72
N ARG A 149 8.32 -0.52 -4.54
CA ARG A 149 9.30 -1.13 -5.45
C ARG A 149 9.23 -2.66 -5.44
N ALA A 150 9.02 -3.27 -4.27
CA ALA A 150 8.82 -4.72 -4.14
C ALA A 150 7.55 -5.17 -4.88
N ILE A 151 6.43 -4.48 -4.70
CA ILE A 151 5.17 -4.73 -5.41
C ILE A 151 5.34 -4.61 -6.93
N ASN A 152 5.98 -3.53 -7.39
CA ASN A 152 6.27 -3.30 -8.81
C ASN A 152 7.15 -4.42 -9.40
N THR A 153 8.14 -4.88 -8.64
CA THR A 153 9.05 -5.97 -9.04
C THR A 153 8.32 -7.30 -9.15
N LEU A 154 7.43 -7.61 -8.20
CA LEU A 154 6.59 -8.80 -8.21
C LEU A 154 5.70 -8.83 -9.46
N ALA A 155 5.10 -7.69 -9.82
CA ALA A 155 4.27 -7.57 -11.01
C ALA A 155 5.06 -7.57 -12.34
N GLY A 156 6.40 -7.60 -12.30
CA GLY A 156 7.25 -7.57 -13.48
C GLY A 156 7.37 -6.19 -14.15
N ASP A 157 6.95 -5.11 -13.48
CA ASP A 157 7.10 -3.72 -13.92
C ASP A 157 7.82 -2.90 -12.84
N PRO A 158 9.15 -3.09 -12.62
CA PRO A 158 9.88 -2.45 -11.52
C PRO A 158 9.80 -0.91 -11.52
N GLN A 159 9.63 -0.30 -12.70
CA GLN A 159 9.51 1.15 -12.86
C GLN A 159 8.08 1.68 -12.65
N GLY A 160 7.08 0.78 -12.56
CA GLY A 160 5.67 1.16 -12.50
C GLY A 160 5.20 1.93 -13.73
N SER A 161 5.77 1.59 -14.89
CA SER A 161 5.54 2.24 -16.18
C SER A 161 4.09 2.17 -16.64
N LEU A 162 3.39 1.07 -16.31
CA LEU A 162 1.97 0.86 -16.61
C LEU A 162 1.06 1.88 -15.92
N ASN A 163 1.51 2.47 -14.81
CA ASN A 163 0.74 3.42 -14.02
C ASN A 163 1.62 4.60 -13.57
N LYS A 164 2.23 5.27 -14.55
CA LYS A 164 3.04 6.49 -14.34
C LYS A 164 2.25 7.79 -14.46
N ALA A 165 1.24 7.83 -15.32
CA ALA A 165 0.52 9.07 -15.64
C ALA A 165 -0.44 9.47 -14.51
N LEU A 166 -0.45 10.77 -14.20
CA LEU A 166 -1.51 11.38 -13.41
C LEU A 166 -2.75 11.55 -14.31
N ASN A 167 -3.93 11.45 -13.70
CA ASN A 167 -5.20 11.69 -14.38
C ASN A 167 -5.95 12.80 -13.61
N GLY A 168 -7.05 13.28 -14.17
CA GLY A 168 -7.83 14.37 -13.54
C GLY A 168 -8.26 14.06 -12.10
N ILE A 169 -8.62 12.81 -11.81
CA ILE A 169 -9.01 12.38 -10.45
C ILE A 169 -7.83 12.44 -9.48
N ASN A 170 -6.65 11.98 -9.90
CA ASN A 170 -5.42 12.08 -9.10
C ASN A 170 -5.09 13.54 -8.78
N ILE A 171 -5.20 14.42 -9.78
CA ILE A 171 -4.95 15.85 -9.60
C ILE A 171 -5.98 16.46 -8.64
N ALA A 172 -7.27 16.15 -8.79
CA ALA A 172 -8.31 16.63 -7.90
C ALA A 172 -8.04 16.28 -6.43
N TRP A 173 -7.67 15.02 -6.15
CA TRP A 173 -7.30 14.61 -4.79
C TRP A 173 -6.05 15.30 -4.25
N MET A 174 -5.03 15.52 -5.09
CA MET A 174 -3.85 16.28 -4.69
C MET A 174 -4.18 17.73 -4.35
N VAL A 175 -5.06 18.38 -5.14
CA VAL A 175 -5.51 19.75 -4.87
C VAL A 175 -6.29 19.82 -3.56
N VAL A 176 -7.25 18.92 -3.35
CA VAL A 176 -8.02 18.86 -2.09
C VAL A 176 -7.11 18.65 -0.88
N GLY A 177 -6.19 17.69 -0.96
CA GLY A 177 -5.24 17.42 0.12
C GLY A 177 -4.31 18.61 0.40
N ALA A 178 -3.81 19.27 -0.65
CA ALA A 178 -2.98 20.47 -0.52
C ALA A 178 -3.74 21.63 0.15
N LEU A 179 -5.00 21.86 -0.23
CA LEU A 179 -5.84 22.89 0.39
C LEU A 179 -6.09 22.60 1.88
N LEU A 180 -6.34 21.33 2.22
CA LEU A 180 -6.48 20.92 3.62
C LEU A 180 -5.19 21.14 4.42
N MET A 181 -4.02 20.81 3.84
CA MET A 181 -2.74 21.08 4.49
C MET A 181 -2.52 22.57 4.73
N VAL A 182 -2.83 23.42 3.75
CA VAL A 182 -2.75 24.88 3.89
C VAL A 182 -3.67 25.37 5.02
N ALA A 183 -4.90 24.84 5.10
CA ALA A 183 -5.83 25.19 6.17
C ALA A 183 -5.30 24.78 7.56
N VAL A 184 -4.72 23.58 7.68
CA VAL A 184 -4.11 23.10 8.94
C VAL A 184 -2.91 23.96 9.34
N VAL A 185 -2.02 24.28 8.39
CA VAL A 185 -0.87 25.16 8.64
C VAL A 185 -1.33 26.55 9.06
N TYR A 186 -2.34 27.11 8.37
CA TYR A 186 -2.90 28.41 8.72
C TYR A 186 -3.47 28.42 10.14
N ALA A 187 -4.28 27.41 10.49
CA ALA A 187 -4.84 27.25 11.83
C ALA A 187 -3.73 27.20 12.89
N ALA A 188 -2.73 26.34 12.69
CA ALA A 188 -1.59 26.16 13.59
C ALA A 188 -0.72 27.41 13.77
N LEU A 189 -0.67 28.30 12.76
CA LEU A 189 0.06 29.57 12.85
C LEU A 189 -0.77 30.66 13.54
N THR A 190 -2.10 30.64 13.37
CA THR A 190 -3.00 31.62 14.01
C THR A 190 -3.28 31.31 15.48
N SER A 191 -3.24 30.04 15.89
CA SER A 191 -3.42 29.63 17.29
C SER A 191 -2.26 30.03 18.22
N GLN A 192 -1.13 30.47 17.64
CA GLN A 192 0.06 30.94 18.36
C GLN A 192 0.01 32.46 18.65
N ARG A 193 -1.04 33.17 18.21
CA ARG A 193 -1.26 34.62 18.46
C ARG A 193 -2.29 34.84 19.55
#